data_AF-A0A956R0I2-F1
#
_entry.id   AF-A0A956R0I2-F1
#
_cell.length_a   1.000
_cell.length_b   1.000
_cell.length_c   1.000
_cell.angle_alpha   90.00
_cell.angle_beta   90.00
_cell.angle_gamma   90.00
#
_symmetry.space_group_name_H-M   'P 1'
#
loop_
_entity.id
_entity.type
_entity.pdbx_description
1 polymer ?
#
loop_
_entity_poly.entity_id
_entity_poly.type
_entity_poly.pdbx_seq_one_letter_code
_entity_poly.pdbx_strand_id
1 'polypeptide(L)'
;GQGCARIELGIRLSPLSGAGRGNCALMAESLFVPALRWEGGRRVESRTALGPATTLPFDGRPAPANNFALPDTVLIRRCTGAADVCSYFALVPAWLRFNFGALAWMAWLLRFARGPLVWLLTWQMIVLRAWLLRSVETRVQLVAVADRGTPRERSRSLDFADGQQSTAAGVVAAVEAWTRAGRRQPGLRGVAERFDLEALQDGLAAR
;
A
#
# COMPACT_ATOMS: atom_id res chain seq x y z
N GLY A 1 -26.11 2.51 5.12
CA GLY A 1 -25.08 2.20 6.14
C GLY A 1 -24.53 3.50 6.67
N GLN A 2 -24.33 3.63 7.98
CA GLN A 2 -23.68 4.83 8.55
C GLN A 2 -22.26 4.92 7.98
N GLY A 3 -21.97 6.02 7.27
CA GLY A 3 -20.66 6.25 6.66
C GLY A 3 -19.58 6.40 7.72
N CYS A 4 -18.36 6.02 7.35
CA CYS A 4 -17.16 6.25 8.15
C CYS A 4 -16.58 7.62 7.79
N ALA A 5 -16.11 8.38 8.78
CA ALA A 5 -15.52 9.70 8.54
C ALA A 5 -14.04 9.57 8.15
N ARG A 6 -13.31 8.64 8.79
CA ARG A 6 -11.86 8.45 8.62
C ARG A 6 -11.47 6.99 8.39
N ILE A 7 -10.67 6.74 7.35
CA ILE A 7 -10.10 5.41 7.10
C ILE A 7 -8.58 5.49 7.00
N GLU A 8 -7.91 4.66 7.80
CA GLU A 8 -6.48 4.42 7.73
C GLU A 8 -6.22 3.01 7.19
N LEU A 9 -5.39 2.90 6.16
CA LEU A 9 -4.86 1.62 5.71
C LEU A 9 -3.39 1.53 6.09
N GLY A 10 -3.01 0.52 6.86
CA GLY A 10 -1.62 0.13 7.09
C GLY A 10 -1.25 -1.05 6.23
N ILE A 11 -0.11 -0.95 5.57
CA ILE A 11 0.53 -2.04 4.83
C ILE A 11 1.90 -2.25 5.46
N ARG A 12 2.17 -3.44 5.97
CA ARG A 12 3.48 -3.81 6.53
C ARG A 12 4.08 -4.91 5.70
N LEU A 13 5.24 -4.64 5.12
CA LEU A 13 5.97 -5.61 4.32
C LEU A 13 7.48 -5.34 4.34
N SER A 14 8.25 -6.35 3.95
CA SER A 14 9.67 -6.17 3.68
C SER A 14 9.87 -5.69 2.23
N PRO A 15 10.36 -4.47 1.99
CA PRO A 15 10.35 -3.79 0.69
C PRO A 15 11.07 -4.53 -0.45
N LEU A 16 11.96 -5.47 -0.14
CA LEU A 16 12.82 -6.14 -1.14
C LEU A 16 12.67 -7.65 -1.14
N SER A 17 11.75 -8.19 -0.33
CA SER A 17 11.44 -9.61 -0.35
C SER A 17 10.61 -9.94 -1.60
N GLY A 18 11.10 -10.86 -2.44
CA GLY A 18 10.46 -11.24 -3.71
C GLY A 18 10.48 -10.21 -4.85
N ALA A 19 10.96 -8.99 -4.62
CA ALA A 19 10.78 -7.85 -5.55
C ALA A 19 11.69 -7.92 -6.80
N GLY A 20 11.17 -8.27 -7.98
CA GLY A 20 11.90 -8.30 -9.25
C GLY A 20 12.54 -6.95 -9.64
N ARG A 21 13.40 -6.92 -10.68
CA ARG A 21 14.04 -5.68 -11.17
C ARG A 21 13.04 -4.54 -11.41
N GLY A 22 11.85 -4.89 -11.92
CA GLY A 22 10.74 -3.95 -12.10
C GLY A 22 10.26 -3.33 -10.79
N ASN A 23 10.09 -4.10 -9.72
CA ASN A 23 9.70 -3.57 -8.41
C ASN A 23 10.78 -2.66 -7.82
N CYS A 24 12.06 -2.99 -7.96
CA CYS A 24 13.15 -2.09 -7.54
C CYS A 24 13.07 -0.74 -8.28
N ALA A 25 12.80 -0.76 -9.59
CA ALA A 25 12.61 0.46 -10.37
C ALA A 25 11.36 1.25 -9.93
N LEU A 26 10.23 0.56 -9.70
CA LEU A 26 9.00 1.20 -9.20
C LEU A 26 9.20 1.83 -7.82
N MET A 27 9.95 1.17 -6.94
CA MET A 27 10.30 1.75 -5.64
C MET A 27 11.18 2.99 -5.78
N ALA A 28 12.19 2.95 -6.65
CA ALA A 28 13.04 4.11 -6.92
C ALA A 28 12.22 5.28 -7.49
N GLU A 29 11.31 5.01 -8.43
CA GLU A 29 10.39 6.00 -8.97
C GLU A 29 9.42 6.55 -7.92
N SER A 30 8.95 5.72 -7.00
CA SER A 30 8.02 6.14 -5.94
C SER A 30 8.61 7.22 -5.01
N LEU A 31 9.94 7.29 -4.88
CA LEU A 31 10.62 8.33 -4.09
C LEU A 31 10.43 9.75 -4.65
N PHE A 32 10.06 9.85 -5.93
CA PHE A 32 9.79 11.12 -6.61
C PHE A 32 8.30 11.46 -6.65
N VAL A 33 7.42 10.57 -6.19
CA VAL A 33 5.98 10.79 -6.16
C VAL A 33 5.58 11.32 -4.78
N PRO A 34 5.02 12.53 -4.66
CA PRO A 34 4.55 13.08 -3.40
C PRO A 34 3.58 12.16 -2.67
N ALA A 35 3.75 12.00 -1.36
CA ALA A 35 2.80 11.25 -0.55
C ALA A 35 1.42 11.91 -0.60
N LEU A 36 0.38 11.09 -0.66
CA LEU A 36 -0.98 11.51 -0.91
C LEU A 36 -1.91 11.08 0.22
N ARG A 37 -2.78 11.98 0.65
CA ARG A 37 -3.88 11.70 1.58
C ARG A 37 -5.10 12.58 1.31
N TRP A 38 -6.21 12.24 1.94
CA TRP A 38 -7.41 13.07 1.97
C TRP A 38 -7.62 13.60 3.38
N GLU A 39 -7.87 14.90 3.50
CA GLU A 39 -8.22 15.58 4.75
C GLU A 39 -9.47 16.44 4.50
N GLY A 40 -10.53 16.22 5.28
CA GLY A 40 -11.79 16.95 5.13
C GLY A 40 -12.38 16.87 3.72
N GLY A 41 -12.18 15.75 3.03
CA GLY A 41 -12.63 15.53 1.66
C GLY A 41 -11.78 16.23 0.59
N ARG A 42 -10.66 16.87 0.96
CA ARG A 42 -9.71 17.50 0.04
C ARG A 42 -8.46 16.66 -0.15
N ARG A 43 -7.94 16.65 -1.37
CA ARG A 43 -6.67 16.01 -1.71
C ARG A 43 -5.51 16.83 -1.13
N VAL A 44 -4.66 16.20 -0.33
CA VAL A 44 -3.48 16.83 0.28
C VAL A 44 -2.23 16.04 -0.11
N GLU A 45 -1.24 16.75 -0.67
CA GLU A 45 0.04 16.19 -1.08
C GLU A 45 1.16 16.68 -0.16
N SER A 46 2.05 15.78 0.19
CA SER A 46 3.26 16.09 0.95
C SER A 46 4.34 16.67 0.04
N ARG A 47 5.35 17.31 0.62
CA ARG A 47 6.49 17.83 -0.17
C ARG A 47 7.32 16.71 -0.79
N THR A 48 7.46 15.57 -0.11
CA THR A 48 8.27 14.42 -0.53
C THR A 48 7.39 13.17 -0.67
N ALA A 49 8.00 12.04 -1.06
CA ALA A 49 7.34 10.73 -1.05
C ALA A 49 6.93 10.23 0.34
N LEU A 50 7.31 10.94 1.40
CA LEU A 50 6.93 10.67 2.78
C LEU A 50 6.03 11.77 3.33
N GLY A 51 4.89 11.35 3.87
CA GLY A 51 3.96 12.17 4.62
C GLY A 51 4.04 11.93 6.13
N PRO A 52 2.98 12.28 6.88
CA PRO A 52 2.96 12.13 8.33
C PRO A 52 3.21 10.68 8.77
N ALA A 53 3.89 10.52 9.91
CA ALA A 53 4.10 9.24 10.56
C ALA A 53 2.96 8.92 11.53
N THR A 54 2.71 7.63 11.74
CA THR A 54 1.78 7.12 12.74
C THR A 54 2.28 5.77 13.26
N THR A 55 1.57 5.20 14.22
CA THR A 55 1.76 3.82 14.68
C THR A 55 0.49 3.05 14.38
N LEU A 56 0.54 1.87 13.78
CA LEU A 56 -0.65 1.06 13.47
C LEU A 56 -0.57 -0.32 14.15
N PRO A 57 -1.72 -0.92 14.54
CA PRO A 57 -1.77 -2.19 15.26
C PRO A 57 -1.76 -3.38 14.29
N PHE A 58 -0.60 -3.73 13.74
CA PHE A 58 -0.46 -4.91 12.89
C PHE A 58 -0.47 -6.17 13.74
N ASP A 59 -1.50 -7.02 13.59
CA ASP A 59 -1.70 -8.23 14.40
C ASP A 59 -1.66 -7.94 15.91
N GLY A 60 -2.36 -6.87 16.31
CA GLY A 60 -2.39 -6.38 17.70
C GLY A 60 -1.08 -5.74 18.18
N ARG A 61 0.00 -5.75 17.39
CA ARG A 61 1.30 -5.17 17.76
C ARG A 61 1.48 -3.79 17.12
N PRO A 62 1.81 -2.75 17.91
CA PRO A 62 2.09 -1.43 17.35
C PRO A 62 3.35 -1.47 16.48
N ALA A 63 3.25 -0.97 15.25
CA ALA A 63 4.42 -0.74 14.39
C ALA A 63 4.42 0.68 13.80
N PRO A 64 5.59 1.34 13.75
CA PRO A 64 5.70 2.65 13.14
C PRO A 64 5.49 2.55 11.62
N ALA A 65 4.68 3.47 11.09
CA ALA A 65 4.34 3.54 9.68
C ALA A 65 4.40 4.99 9.21
N ASN A 66 4.72 5.20 7.94
CA ASN A 66 4.73 6.53 7.32
C ASN A 66 3.72 6.58 6.18
N ASN A 67 3.10 7.74 5.95
CA ASN A 67 2.28 7.91 4.75
C ASN A 67 3.17 7.92 3.50
N PHE A 68 2.75 7.18 2.48
CA PHE A 68 3.40 7.10 1.16
C PHE A 68 2.38 7.33 0.05
N ALA A 69 2.88 7.59 -1.16
CA ALA A 69 2.07 7.68 -2.37
C ALA A 69 1.59 6.30 -2.83
N LEU A 70 0.53 5.79 -2.19
CA LEU A 70 -0.08 4.51 -2.54
C LEU A 70 -1.38 4.72 -3.35
N PRO A 71 -1.58 3.97 -4.45
CA PRO A 71 -2.81 4.05 -5.24
C PRO A 71 -4.05 3.68 -4.40
N ASP A 72 -3.87 2.86 -3.36
CA ASP A 72 -4.88 2.44 -2.41
C ASP A 72 -5.61 3.61 -1.75
N THR A 73 -4.91 4.73 -1.49
CA THR A 73 -5.54 5.93 -0.90
C THR A 73 -6.66 6.48 -1.77
N VAL A 74 -6.46 6.52 -3.09
CA VAL A 74 -7.46 7.02 -4.05
C VAL A 74 -8.59 6.00 -4.18
N LEU A 75 -8.25 4.71 -4.26
CA LEU A 75 -9.23 3.64 -4.36
C LEU A 75 -10.17 3.62 -3.15
N ILE A 76 -9.61 3.65 -1.93
CA ILE A 76 -10.39 3.67 -0.69
C ILE A 76 -11.31 4.89 -0.67
N ARG A 77 -10.79 6.09 -0.96
CA ARG A 77 -11.60 7.32 -0.98
C ARG A 77 -12.81 7.19 -1.91
N ARG A 78 -12.60 6.60 -3.09
CA ARG A 78 -13.64 6.42 -4.10
C ARG A 78 -14.67 5.38 -3.69
N CYS A 79 -14.24 4.30 -3.04
CA CYS A 79 -15.12 3.20 -2.65
C CYS A 79 -15.93 3.50 -1.38
N THR A 80 -15.35 4.22 -0.42
CA THR A 80 -15.95 4.40 0.91
C THR A 80 -16.64 5.75 1.10
N GLY A 81 -16.27 6.76 0.31
CA GLY A 81 -16.79 8.11 0.47
C GLY A 81 -16.20 8.88 1.67
N ALA A 82 -15.32 8.27 2.47
CA ALA A 82 -14.78 8.85 3.69
C ALA A 82 -14.07 10.19 3.43
N ALA A 83 -14.23 11.16 4.33
CA ALA A 83 -13.64 12.49 4.18
C ALA A 83 -12.13 12.46 4.40
N ASP A 84 -11.68 11.68 5.38
CA ASP A 84 -10.28 11.53 5.75
C ASP A 84 -9.79 10.13 5.36
N VAL A 85 -8.80 10.06 4.47
CA VAL A 85 -8.26 8.77 4.00
C VAL A 85 -6.75 8.86 3.91
N CYS A 86 -6.05 7.94 4.58
CA CYS A 86 -4.60 7.89 4.57
C CYS A 86 -4.10 6.45 4.52
N SER A 87 -3.21 6.17 3.57
CA SER A 87 -2.50 4.89 3.52
C SER A 87 -1.09 5.06 4.08
N TYR A 88 -0.68 4.11 4.89
CA TYR A 88 0.57 4.08 5.61
C TYR A 88 1.34 2.80 5.28
N PHE A 89 2.65 2.93 5.20
CA PHE A 89 3.56 1.85 4.93
C PHE A 89 4.50 1.66 6.13
N ALA A 90 4.53 0.44 6.66
CA ALA A 90 5.42 0.02 7.74
C ALA A 90 6.51 -0.89 7.16
N LEU A 91 7.73 -0.36 7.08
CA LEU A 91 8.88 -1.09 6.55
C LEU A 91 9.44 -2.05 7.59
N VAL A 92 9.81 -3.26 7.14
CA VAL A 92 10.55 -4.22 7.96
C VAL A 92 11.95 -4.43 7.38
N PRO A 93 13.02 -4.19 8.15
CA PRO A 93 13.05 -3.67 9.54
C PRO A 93 12.73 -2.17 9.66
N ALA A 94 12.22 -1.74 10.84
CA ALA A 94 11.68 -0.39 11.07
C ALA A 94 12.70 0.74 10.91
N TRP A 95 14.00 0.47 11.04
CA TRP A 95 15.05 1.49 10.84
C TRP A 95 15.17 1.93 9.36
N LEU A 96 14.71 1.11 8.41
CA LEU A 96 14.71 1.47 6.98
C LEU A 96 13.91 2.75 6.71
N ARG A 97 12.93 3.09 7.55
CA ARG A 97 12.16 4.34 7.42
C ARG A 97 13.06 5.58 7.40
N PHE A 98 14.16 5.57 8.14
CA PHE A 98 15.08 6.71 8.18
C PHE A 98 15.88 6.83 6.88
N ASN A 99 16.30 5.68 6.31
CA ASN A 99 16.95 5.64 5.00
C ASN A 99 15.99 6.13 3.91
N PHE A 100 14.76 5.61 3.86
CA PHE A 100 13.74 6.10 2.93
C PHE A 100 13.43 7.58 3.14
N GLY A 101 13.44 8.05 4.39
CA GLY A 101 13.37 9.48 4.76
C GLY A 101 14.42 10.33 4.08
N ALA A 102 15.69 9.96 4.27
CA ALA A 102 16.82 10.65 3.67
C ALA A 102 16.76 10.60 2.14
N LEU A 103 16.44 9.44 1.56
CA LEU A 103 16.33 9.25 0.12
C LEU A 103 15.19 10.07 -0.49
N ALA A 104 14.02 10.17 0.17
CA ALA A 104 12.90 10.96 -0.31
C ALA A 104 13.21 12.46 -0.30
N TRP A 105 13.90 12.95 0.73
CA TRP A 105 14.37 14.33 0.78
C TRP A 105 15.43 14.62 -0.28
N MET A 106 16.40 13.72 -0.45
CA MET A 106 17.43 13.82 -1.48
C MET A 106 16.79 13.82 -2.88
N ALA A 107 15.83 12.93 -3.14
CA ALA A 107 15.10 12.84 -4.41
C ALA A 107 14.31 14.14 -4.69
N TRP A 108 13.68 14.72 -3.67
CA TRP A 108 12.99 16.00 -3.80
C TRP A 108 13.94 17.16 -4.12
N LEU A 109 15.10 17.22 -3.45
CA LEU A 109 16.12 18.26 -3.66
C LEU A 109 16.77 18.14 -5.05
N LEU A 110 17.06 16.91 -5.48
CA LEU A 110 17.71 16.59 -6.74
C LEU A 110 16.72 16.24 -7.87
N ARG A 111 15.46 16.69 -7.78
CA ARG A 111 14.42 16.35 -8.76
C ARG A 111 14.77 16.72 -10.21
N PHE A 112 15.64 17.71 -10.41
CA PHE A 112 16.13 18.11 -11.74
C PHE A 112 16.98 17.01 -12.41
N ALA A 113 17.60 16.13 -11.62
CA ALA A 113 18.42 15.01 -12.07
C ALA A 113 17.67 13.67 -11.90
N ARG A 114 16.34 13.66 -12.02
CA ARG A 114 15.49 12.48 -11.78
C ARG A 114 15.97 11.23 -12.53
N GLY A 115 16.22 11.33 -13.84
CA GLY A 115 16.61 10.19 -14.67
C GLY A 115 17.84 9.43 -14.15
N PRO A 116 19.02 10.08 -14.05
CA PRO A 116 20.23 9.41 -13.54
C PRO A 116 20.08 8.97 -12.08
N LEU A 117 19.34 9.72 -11.25
CA LEU A 117 19.13 9.37 -9.86
C LEU A 117 18.25 8.13 -9.70
N VAL A 118 17.15 8.00 -10.46
CA VAL A 118 16.32 6.79 -10.50
C VAL A 118 17.14 5.58 -10.93
N TRP A 119 17.97 5.72 -11.97
CA TRP A 119 18.82 4.63 -12.44
C TRP A 119 19.80 4.17 -11.36
N LEU A 120 20.48 5.11 -10.69
CA LEU A 120 21.41 4.81 -9.60
C LEU A 120 20.69 4.14 -8.41
N LEU A 121 19.54 4.68 -7.99
CA LEU A 121 18.74 4.14 -6.89
C LEU A 121 18.21 2.74 -7.22
N THR A 122 17.81 2.50 -8.47
CA THR A 122 17.38 1.18 -8.93
C THR A 122 18.51 0.17 -8.80
N TRP A 123 19.72 0.51 -9.26
CA TRP A 123 20.90 -0.35 -9.10
C TRP A 123 21.26 -0.60 -7.64
N GLN A 124 21.26 0.45 -6.82
CA GLN A 124 21.50 0.34 -5.39
C GLN A 124 20.51 -0.64 -4.74
N MET A 125 19.22 -0.55 -5.06
CA MET A 125 18.18 -1.43 -4.53
C MET A 125 18.36 -2.88 -5.01
N ILE A 126 18.78 -3.09 -6.26
CA ILE A 126 19.10 -4.42 -6.79
C ILE A 126 20.26 -5.05 -6.01
N VAL A 127 21.33 -4.30 -5.77
CA VAL A 127 22.50 -4.78 -5.02
C VAL A 127 22.13 -5.05 -3.57
N LEU A 128 21.42 -4.12 -2.92
CA LEU A 128 20.95 -4.26 -1.54
C LEU A 128 20.08 -5.49 -1.37
N ARG A 129 19.18 -5.78 -2.33
CA ARG A 129 18.39 -6.99 -2.35
C ARG A 129 19.25 -8.24 -2.43
N ALA A 130 20.19 -8.28 -3.37
CA ALA A 130 21.04 -9.45 -3.61
C ALA A 130 21.88 -9.84 -2.38
N TRP A 131 22.24 -8.85 -1.56
CA TRP A 131 23.17 -9.04 -0.44
C TRP A 131 22.48 -9.07 0.94
N LEU A 132 21.59 -8.11 1.23
CA LEU A 132 21.04 -7.90 2.58
C LEU A 132 19.76 -8.69 2.86
N LEU A 133 18.98 -9.03 1.82
CA LEU A 133 17.59 -9.49 1.97
C LEU A 133 17.29 -10.80 1.25
N ARG A 134 18.33 -11.55 0.88
CA ARG A 134 18.19 -12.88 0.27
C ARG A 134 17.46 -13.89 1.17
N SER A 135 17.41 -13.64 2.47
CA SER A 135 16.83 -14.52 3.50
C SER A 135 15.60 -13.96 4.21
N VAL A 136 15.05 -12.80 3.79
CA VAL A 136 13.94 -12.18 4.51
C VAL A 136 12.59 -12.64 3.94
N GLU A 137 11.72 -13.11 4.84
CA GLU A 137 10.37 -13.58 4.52
C GLU A 137 9.52 -12.50 3.81
N THR A 138 8.73 -12.93 2.82
CA THR A 138 7.82 -12.12 1.97
C THR A 138 6.48 -11.79 2.65
N ARG A 139 6.45 -11.77 3.99
CA ARG A 139 5.21 -11.60 4.74
C ARG A 139 4.61 -10.21 4.52
N VAL A 140 3.32 -10.15 4.22
CA VAL A 140 2.54 -8.92 4.06
C VAL A 140 1.42 -8.92 5.07
N GLN A 141 1.38 -7.88 5.90
CA GLN A 141 0.26 -7.63 6.81
C GLN A 141 -0.47 -6.37 6.36
N LEU A 142 -1.79 -6.46 6.30
CA LEU A 142 -2.66 -5.32 6.04
C LEU A 142 -3.47 -5.06 7.30
N VAL A 143 -3.70 -3.79 7.62
CA VAL A 143 -4.62 -3.39 8.67
C VAL A 143 -5.45 -2.21 8.19
N ALA A 144 -6.77 -2.33 8.20
CA ALA A 144 -7.67 -1.23 7.97
C ALA A 144 -8.25 -0.79 9.31
N VAL A 145 -8.20 0.51 9.61
CA VAL A 145 -8.77 1.10 10.82
C VAL A 145 -9.73 2.21 10.40
N ALA A 146 -11.00 2.06 10.78
CA ALA A 146 -12.05 3.04 10.58
C ALA A 146 -12.26 3.84 11.88
N ASP A 147 -12.42 5.16 11.76
CA ASP A 147 -12.73 6.12 12.83
C ASP A 147 -11.84 5.95 14.07
N ARG A 148 -10.53 5.79 13.84
CA ARG A 148 -9.53 5.59 14.89
C ARG A 148 -9.55 6.68 15.96
N GLY A 149 -9.45 6.28 17.22
CA GLY A 149 -9.46 7.16 18.38
C GLY A 149 -10.86 7.62 18.78
N THR A 150 -11.92 7.05 18.20
CA THR A 150 -13.31 7.38 18.52
C THR A 150 -14.05 6.16 19.11
N PRO A 151 -15.22 6.35 19.74
CA PRO A 151 -16.05 5.23 20.21
C PRO A 151 -16.55 4.30 19.09
N ARG A 152 -16.42 4.70 17.82
CA ARG A 152 -16.81 3.92 16.64
C ARG A 152 -15.63 3.22 15.97
N GLU A 153 -14.45 3.23 16.59
CA GLU A 153 -13.26 2.62 16.03
C GLU A 153 -13.53 1.14 15.68
N ARG A 154 -13.18 0.76 14.45
CA ARG A 154 -13.23 -0.62 13.98
C ARG A 154 -11.94 -0.93 13.25
N SER A 155 -11.36 -2.09 13.54
CA SER A 155 -10.17 -2.56 12.84
C SER A 155 -10.36 -3.96 12.26
N ARG A 156 -9.69 -4.19 11.14
CA ARG A 156 -9.56 -5.51 10.50
C ARG A 156 -8.14 -5.65 10.00
N SER A 157 -7.53 -6.80 10.27
CA SER A 157 -6.20 -7.14 9.79
C SER A 157 -6.23 -8.40 8.94
N LEU A 158 -5.38 -8.43 7.93
CA LEU A 158 -5.10 -9.61 7.10
C LEU A 158 -3.59 -9.87 7.15
N ASP A 159 -3.23 -11.13 7.11
CA ASP A 159 -1.83 -11.56 7.16
C ASP A 159 -1.60 -12.63 6.10
N PHE A 160 -0.55 -12.42 5.31
CA PHE A 160 -0.17 -13.28 4.22
C PHE A 160 1.30 -13.63 4.36
N ALA A 161 1.63 -14.92 4.36
CA ALA A 161 3.01 -15.39 4.40
C ALA A 161 3.82 -14.97 3.15
N ASP A 162 3.15 -14.84 2.01
CA ASP A 162 3.74 -14.45 0.73
C ASP A 162 2.87 -13.41 0.00
N GLY A 163 3.43 -12.21 -0.19
CA GLY A 163 2.78 -11.11 -0.89
C GLY A 163 2.49 -11.35 -2.38
N GLN A 164 3.30 -12.16 -3.06
CA GLN A 164 3.05 -12.54 -4.46
C GLN A 164 1.88 -13.52 -4.55
N GLN A 165 1.88 -14.52 -3.67
CA GLN A 165 0.80 -15.50 -3.62
C GLN A 165 -0.54 -14.84 -3.26
N SER A 166 -0.55 -13.90 -2.30
CA SER A 166 -1.77 -13.20 -1.92
C SER A 166 -2.30 -12.29 -3.04
N THR A 167 -1.41 -11.60 -3.75
CA THR A 167 -1.78 -10.82 -4.94
C THR A 167 -2.37 -11.73 -6.02
N ALA A 168 -1.74 -12.88 -6.28
CA ALA A 168 -2.23 -13.86 -7.25
C ALA A 168 -3.61 -14.42 -6.84
N ALA A 169 -3.79 -14.75 -5.57
CA ALA A 169 -5.08 -15.23 -5.04
C ALA A 169 -6.18 -14.18 -5.21
N GLY A 170 -5.91 -12.91 -4.91
CA GLY A 170 -6.85 -11.81 -5.13
C GLY A 170 -7.24 -11.62 -6.59
N VAL A 171 -6.27 -11.72 -7.51
CA VAL A 171 -6.53 -11.66 -8.96
C VAL A 171 -7.40 -12.83 -9.40
N VAL A 172 -7.09 -14.05 -8.96
CA VAL A 172 -7.89 -15.23 -9.30
C VAL A 172 -9.32 -15.10 -8.78
N ALA A 173 -9.51 -14.71 -7.52
CA ALA A 173 -10.85 -14.50 -6.95
C ALA A 173 -11.66 -13.47 -7.74
N ALA A 174 -11.04 -12.38 -8.17
CA ALA A 174 -11.69 -11.36 -9.01
C ALA A 174 -12.08 -11.90 -10.39
N VAL A 175 -11.23 -12.71 -11.02
CA VAL A 175 -11.52 -13.36 -12.32
C VAL A 175 -12.65 -14.37 -12.17
N GLU A 176 -12.62 -15.22 -11.15
CA GLU A 176 -13.67 -16.20 -10.88
C GLU A 176 -15.02 -15.52 -10.64
N ALA A 177 -15.06 -14.49 -9.78
CA ALA A 177 -16.25 -13.67 -9.58
C ALA A 177 -16.76 -13.04 -10.88
N TRP A 178 -15.85 -12.53 -11.72
CA TRP A 178 -16.20 -11.99 -13.04
C TRP A 178 -16.81 -13.04 -13.97
N THR A 179 -16.27 -14.26 -13.99
CA THR A 179 -16.81 -15.35 -14.80
C THR A 179 -18.21 -15.79 -14.33
N ARG A 180 -18.46 -15.81 -13.02
CA ARG A 180 -19.76 -16.17 -12.43
C ARG A 180 -20.85 -15.13 -12.64
N ALA A 181 -20.49 -13.84 -12.71
CA ALA A 181 -21.45 -12.72 -12.74
C ALA A 181 -22.40 -12.70 -13.96
N GLY A 182 -22.20 -13.55 -14.98
CA GLY A 182 -23.14 -13.84 -16.08
C GLY A 182 -23.35 -12.70 -17.10
N ARG A 183 -23.52 -11.44 -16.65
CA ARG A 183 -23.64 -10.23 -17.46
C ARG A 183 -22.33 -9.43 -17.42
N ARG A 184 -21.66 -9.36 -18.56
CA ARG A 184 -20.44 -8.56 -18.76
C ARG A 184 -20.83 -7.19 -19.29
N GLN A 185 -20.53 -6.12 -18.55
CA GLN A 185 -20.67 -4.76 -19.07
C GLN A 185 -19.35 -4.37 -19.75
N PRO A 186 -19.37 -3.85 -20.99
CA PRO A 186 -18.16 -3.35 -21.64
C PRO A 186 -17.61 -2.10 -20.92
N GLY A 187 -16.28 -1.94 -20.91
CA GLY A 187 -15.58 -0.78 -20.37
C GLY A 187 -14.51 -1.12 -19.33
N LEU A 188 -13.77 -0.09 -18.87
CA LEU A 188 -12.81 -0.19 -17.78
C LEU A 188 -13.52 0.05 -16.43
N ARG A 189 -13.38 -0.90 -15.50
CA ARG A 189 -13.97 -0.85 -14.15
C ARG A 189 -12.97 -1.34 -13.13
N GLY A 190 -12.94 -0.71 -11.96
CA GLY A 190 -12.17 -1.22 -10.82
C GLY A 190 -12.84 -2.43 -10.18
N VAL A 191 -12.05 -3.34 -9.58
CA VAL A 191 -12.56 -4.53 -8.88
C VAL A 191 -13.59 -4.15 -7.81
N ALA A 192 -13.25 -3.15 -6.99
CA ALA A 192 -14.13 -2.66 -5.92
C ALA A 192 -15.37 -1.89 -6.41
N GLU A 193 -15.45 -1.52 -7.70
CA GLU A 193 -16.66 -0.94 -8.30
C GLU A 193 -17.63 -2.02 -8.79
N ARG A 194 -17.12 -3.24 -9.00
CA ARG A 194 -17.87 -4.33 -9.64
C ARG A 194 -18.30 -5.41 -8.67
N PHE A 195 -17.50 -5.66 -7.65
CA PHE A 195 -17.72 -6.73 -6.68
C PHE A 195 -17.75 -6.15 -5.27
N ASP A 196 -18.71 -6.61 -4.48
CA ASP A 196 -18.61 -6.53 -3.04
C ASP A 196 -17.60 -7.58 -2.53
N LEU A 197 -17.27 -7.49 -1.25
CA LEU A 197 -16.34 -8.43 -0.63
C LEU A 197 -16.89 -9.86 -0.65
N GLU A 198 -18.21 -10.01 -0.49
CA GLU A 198 -18.92 -11.31 -0.46
C GLU A 198 -18.73 -12.07 -1.77
N ALA A 199 -18.86 -11.40 -2.93
CA ALA A 199 -18.63 -12.01 -4.23
C ALA A 199 -17.19 -12.53 -4.45
N LEU A 200 -16.23 -11.99 -3.69
CA LEU A 200 -14.80 -12.37 -3.75
C LEU A 200 -14.42 -13.42 -2.69
N GLN A 201 -15.22 -13.59 -1.63
CA GLN A 201 -14.90 -14.45 -0.49
C GLN A 201 -14.75 -15.92 -0.88
N ASP A 202 -15.61 -16.44 -1.76
CA ASP A 202 -15.56 -17.86 -2.16
C ASP A 202 -14.20 -18.24 -2.78
N GLY A 203 -13.64 -17.36 -3.62
CA GLY A 203 -12.35 -17.58 -4.27
C GLY A 203 -11.15 -17.37 -3.33
N LEU A 204 -11.35 -16.63 -2.24
CA LEU A 204 -10.33 -16.40 -1.20
C LEU A 204 -10.35 -17.48 -0.11
N ALA A 205 -11.51 -18.07 0.20
CA ALA A 205 -11.68 -19.07 1.25
C ALA A 205 -11.39 -20.51 0.79
N ALA A 206 -11.41 -20.78 -0.52
CA ALA A 206 -11.11 -22.09 -1.09
C ALA A 206 -9.61 -22.44 -1.10
N ARG A 207 -8.75 -21.65 -0.44
CA ARG A 207 -7.28 -21.75 -0.44
C ARG A 207 -6.68 -21.40 0.90
#